data_AF-A0A4Y8CCI1-F1
#
_entry.id   AF-A0A4Y8CCI1-F1
#
_cell.length_a   1.000
_cell.length_b   1.000
_cell.length_c   1.000
_cell.angle_alpha   90.00
_cell.angle_beta   90.00
_cell.angle_gamma   90.00
#
_symmetry.space_group_name_H-M   'P 1'
#
loop_
_entity.id
_entity.type
_entity.pdbx_description
1 polymer ?
#
loop_
_entity_poly.entity_id
_entity_poly.type
_entity_poly.pdbx_seq_one_letter_code
_entity_poly.pdbx_strand_id
1 'polypeptide(L)' 'KIKITKLCFVHTHQNKKARLVLIQVKKGSKSPCEILPPFFVYENEILSKQMQEIHLRFRLKSYDI' A
#
# COMPACT_ATOMS: atom_id res chain seq x y z
N LYS A 1 2.10 3.15 -25.19
CA LYS A 1 2.03 1.95 -24.33
C LYS A 1 1.88 2.38 -22.87
N ILE A 2 1.02 1.68 -22.14
CA ILE A 2 0.81 1.87 -20.70
C ILE A 2 1.78 0.93 -19.97
N LYS A 3 2.52 1.42 -18.98
CA LYS A 3 3.52 0.63 -18.27
C LYS A 3 3.34 0.79 -16.77
N ILE A 4 3.44 -0.31 -16.03
CA ILE A 4 3.50 -0.28 -14.58
C ILE A 4 4.85 0.32 -14.18
N THR A 5 4.80 1.34 -13.32
CA THR A 5 5.99 2.06 -12.87
C THR A 5 6.31 1.80 -11.41
N LYS A 6 5.31 1.52 -10.57
CA LYS A 6 5.51 1.25 -9.14
C LYS A 6 4.55 0.17 -8.66
N LEU A 7 5.03 -0.65 -7.73
CA LEU A 7 4.26 -1.66 -7.00
C LEU A 7 4.48 -1.48 -5.49
N CYS A 8 3.43 -1.60 -4.69
CA CYS A 8 3.53 -1.65 -3.24
C CYS A 8 2.61 -2.76 -2.71
N PHE A 9 3.17 -3.68 -1.93
CA PHE A 9 2.42 -4.75 -1.29
C PHE A 9 1.81 -4.26 0.01
N VAL A 10 0.53 -4.53 0.20
CA VAL A 10 -0.22 -4.16 1.40
C VAL A 10 -0.46 -5.40 2.24
N HIS A 11 0.06 -5.37 3.46
CA HIS A 11 -0.02 -6.44 4.44
C HIS A 11 -0.85 -5.96 5.64
N THR A 12 -1.73 -6.82 6.16
CA THR A 12 -2.46 -6.49 7.39
C THR A 12 -1.49 -6.33 8.56
N HIS A 13 -0.56 -7.27 8.76
CA HIS A 13 0.54 -7.19 9.74
C HIS A 13 1.84 -7.68 9.09
N GLN A 14 2.98 -7.32 9.68
CA GLN A 14 4.32 -7.76 9.23
C GLN A 14 4.47 -9.28 9.03
N ASN A 15 3.78 -10.08 9.84
CA ASN A 15 3.86 -11.54 9.81
C ASN A 15 2.82 -12.20 8.88
N LYS A 16 1.91 -11.42 8.28
CA LYS A 16 0.88 -11.94 7.36
C LYS A 16 1.28 -11.67 5.91
N LYS A 17 0.90 -12.57 5.01
CA LYS A 17 1.08 -12.40 3.56
C LYS A 17 0.29 -11.17 3.07
N ALA A 18 0.79 -10.53 2.01
CA ALA A 18 0.09 -9.42 1.38
C ALA A 18 -1.26 -9.89 0.82
N ARG A 19 -2.33 -9.15 1.11
CA ARG A 19 -3.68 -9.43 0.59
C ARG A 19 -4.09 -8.46 -0.51
N LEU A 20 -3.40 -7.33 -0.60
CA LEU A 20 -3.68 -6.26 -1.55
C LEU A 20 -2.35 -5.77 -2.17
N VAL A 21 -2.43 -5.30 -3.41
CA VAL A 21 -1.31 -4.68 -4.11
C VAL A 21 -1.73 -3.35 -4.71
N LEU A 22 -0.93 -2.31 -4.48
CA LEU A 22 -1.09 -1.00 -5.08
C LEU A 22 -0.20 -0.91 -6.30
N ILE A 23 -0.76 -0.52 -7.44
CA ILE A 23 -0.07 -0.46 -8.72
C ILE A 23 -0.18 0.96 -9.27
N GLN A 24 0.97 1.60 -9.49
CA GLN A 24 1.03 2.86 -10.23
C GLN A 24 1.37 2.59 -11.69
N VAL A 25 0.59 3.19 -12.58
CA VAL A 25 0.71 3.00 -14.02
C VAL A 25 0.89 4.36 -14.70
N LYS A 26 1.85 4.47 -15.63
CA LYS A 26 2.12 5.72 -16.36
C LYS A 26 2.20 5.47 -17.87
N LYS A 27 1.40 6.22 -18.64
CA LYS A 27 1.42 6.20 -20.11
C LYS A 27 2.74 6.77 -20.60
N GLY A 28 3.39 6.06 -21.54
CA GLY A 28 4.63 6.53 -22.16
C GLY A 28 5.88 6.47 -21.26
N SER A 29 5.79 5.83 -20.08
CA SER A 29 6.97 5.69 -19.23
C SER A 29 8.00 4.74 -19.84
N LYS A 30 9.26 5.18 -19.83
CA LYS A 30 10.43 4.35 -20.17
C LYS A 30 11.10 3.74 -18.93
N SER A 31 10.75 4.22 -17.73
CA SER A 31 11.37 3.78 -16.47
C SER A 31 11.14 2.28 -16.24
N PRO A 32 12.07 1.59 -15.54
CA PRO A 32 11.79 0.28 -14.98
C PRO A 32 10.67 0.37 -13.92
N CYS A 33 10.09 -0.78 -13.59
CA CYS A 33 9.13 -0.88 -12.50
C CYS A 33 9.89 -0.92 -11.17
N GLU A 34 9.49 -0.08 -10.22
CA GLU A 34 10.03 -0.04 -8.87
C GLU A 34 9.12 -0.80 -7.91
N ILE A 35 9.69 -1.65 -7.06
CA ILE A 35 8.97 -2.27 -5.93
C ILE A 35 9.24 -1.39 -4.71
N LEU A 36 8.19 -0.71 -4.24
CA LEU A 36 8.23 0.13 -3.07
C LEU A 36 8.22 -0.72 -1.79
N PRO A 37 8.65 -0.15 -0.65
CA PRO A 37 8.49 -0.78 0.65
C PRO A 37 7.05 -1.23 0.89
N PRO A 38 6.84 -2.35 1.59
CA PRO A 38 5.51 -2.82 1.91
C PRO A 38 4.79 -1.81 2.82
N PHE A 39 3.48 -1.72 2.65
CA PHE A 39 2.61 -0.94 3.51
C PHE A 39 1.93 -1.88 4.53
N PHE A 40 2.15 -1.62 5.81
CA PHE A 40 1.52 -2.37 6.89
C PHE A 40 0.33 -1.59 7.43
N VAL A 41 -0.84 -2.23 7.47
CA VAL A 41 -2.06 -1.63 8.02
C VAL A 41 -1.96 -1.53 9.55
N TYR A 42 -1.43 -2.57 10.19
CA TYR A 42 -1.25 -2.65 11.63
C TYR A 42 0.22 -2.91 12.01
N GLU A 43 0.68 -2.22 13.04
CA GLU A 43 1.97 -2.40 13.71
C GLU A 43 1.71 -2.60 15.20
N ASN A 44 2.20 -3.71 15.78
CA ASN A 44 1.98 -4.08 17.18
C ASN A 44 0.49 -4.09 17.59
N GLU A 45 -0.37 -4.68 16.74
CA GLU A 45 -1.83 -4.75 16.94
C GLU A 45 -2.56 -3.40 16.98
N ILE A 46 -1.88 -2.30 16.65
CA ILE A 46 -2.45 -0.96 16.53
C ILE A 46 -2.34 -0.51 15.07
N LEU A 47 -3.27 0.34 14.61
CA LEU A 47 -3.18 0.98 13.29
C LEU A 47 -1.80 1.63 13.10
N SER A 48 -1.11 1.32 12.01
CA SER A 48 0.19 1.92 11.70
C SER A 48 0.08 3.43 11.56
N LYS A 49 1.16 4.15 11.81
CA LYS A 49 1.16 5.63 11.70
C LYS A 49 0.70 6.10 10.32
N GLN A 50 1.11 5.40 9.26
CA GLN A 50 0.70 5.73 7.90
C GLN A 50 -0.80 5.51 7.68
N MET A 51 -1.37 4.43 8.22
CA MET A 51 -2.81 4.17 8.11
C MET A 51 -3.64 5.14 8.96
N GLN A 52 -3.14 5.54 10.14
CA GLN A 52 -3.76 6.59 10.96
C GLN A 52 -3.84 7.92 10.20
N GLU A 53 -2.77 8.31 9.50
CA GLU A 53 -2.74 9.52 8.68
C GLU A 53 -3.77 9.47 7.55
N ILE A 54 -3.88 8.34 6.85
CA ILE A 54 -4.89 8.11 5.81
C ILE A 54 -6.30 8.19 6.41
N HIS A 55 -6.53 7.53 7.54
CA HIS A 55 -7.81 7.54 8.24
C HIS A 55 -8.23 8.97 8.61
N LEU A 56 -7.32 9.77 9.17
CA LEU A 56 -7.59 11.16 9.52
C LEU A 56 -7.87 12.04 8.29
N ARG A 57 -7.09 11.86 7.23
CA ARG A 57 -7.19 12.67 6.01
C ARG A 57 -8.47 12.40 5.23
N PHE A 58 -8.88 11.14 5.13
CA PHE A 58 -10.00 10.73 4.28
C PHE A 58 -11.26 10.35 5.07
N ARG A 59 -11.20 10.37 6.41
CA ARG A 59 -12.28 9.95 7.33
C ARG A 59 -12.82 8.55 7.01
N LEU A 60 -11.93 7.65 6.60
CA LEU A 60 -12.25 6.29 6.17
C LEU A 60 -12.11 5.31 7.32
N LYS A 61 -13.18 4.61 7.70
CA LYS A 61 -13.10 3.44 8.59
C LYS A 61 -12.92 2.18 7.76
N SER A 62 -11.84 1.44 8.01
CA SER A 62 -11.60 0.12 7.41
C SER A 62 -11.84 -0.96 8.45
N TYR A 63 -12.72 -1.91 8.14
CA TYR A 63 -12.99 -3.09 8.96
C TYR A 63 -12.42 -4.30 8.22
N ASP A 64 -11.10 -4.47 8.27
CA ASP A 64 -10.41 -5.64 7.73
C ASP A 64 -9.90 -6.44 8.93
N ILE A 65 -10.81 -7.20 9.55
CA ILE A 65 -10.58 -8.09 10.70
C ILE A 65 -10.37 -9.52 10.18
#